data_AF-A0A1L8E7Q5-F1
#
_entry.id   AF-A0A1L8E7Q5-F1
#
_cell.length_a   1.000
_cell.length_b   1.000
_cell.length_c   1.000
_cell.angle_alpha   90.00
_cell.angle_beta   90.00
_cell.angle_gamma   90.00
#
_symmetry.space_group_name_H-M   'P 1'
#
loop_
_entity.id
_entity.type
_entity.pdbx_description
1 polymer ?
#
loop_
_entity_poly.entity_id
_entity_poly.type
_entity_poly.pdbx_seq_one_letter_code
_entity_poly.pdbx_strand_id
1 'polypeptide(L)'
;ITPDEKRVEEFKLKKMWKSPNGTIRNILGGTVFREAIICKNIPRLVGGWEKPIVIGRHAHADQYKATDFVVPGPGTLTMTFAPADGSGEVKYEVHQYKGAGVAMGMFNTDASIIDFAHASMKYALSRKMPLYLSTKNTILKKYDGRFKDIFEDIYQKEYKKDFEAAGIWYEHRLIDDMVAYCMKSEGGFVWACKNYDGDVQSDSVAQGYGSLGLMTSVLLCPDGKTVESEAAHGTVTRHYRMHQQGKETSTNPIASIFAWTRGLLHRAKLDNNTELQKFAETLEKVCIDTIESGSMTKDLAICIKGMNNVKRSDYMETFEFMDKLADNLKKALA
;
A
#
# COMPACT_ATOMS: atom_id res chain seq x y z
N ILE A 1 5.99 -2.87 -16.03
CA ILE A 1 4.53 -2.94 -16.26
C ILE A 1 4.04 -4.36 -16.05
N THR A 2 2.83 -4.55 -15.51
CA THR A 2 2.18 -5.86 -15.54
C THR A 2 1.44 -5.97 -16.88
N PRO A 3 1.81 -6.88 -17.78
CA PRO A 3 1.18 -6.98 -19.10
C PRO A 3 -0.20 -7.63 -19.03
N ASP A 4 -1.16 -7.07 -19.78
CA ASP A 4 -2.42 -7.69 -20.20
C ASP A 4 -2.33 -8.12 -21.69
N GLU A 5 -3.41 -8.62 -22.27
CA GLU A 5 -3.46 -9.03 -23.69
C GLU A 5 -3.03 -7.90 -24.63
N LYS A 6 -3.49 -6.67 -24.35
CA LYS A 6 -3.13 -5.49 -25.16
C LYS A 6 -1.64 -5.16 -25.05
N ARG A 7 -1.01 -5.36 -23.90
CA ARG A 7 0.44 -5.16 -23.73
C ARG A 7 1.26 -6.23 -24.42
N VAL A 8 0.77 -7.47 -24.48
CA VAL A 8 1.44 -8.53 -25.24
C VAL A 8 1.54 -8.15 -26.72
N GLU A 9 0.44 -7.65 -27.30
CA GLU A 9 0.42 -7.14 -28.66
C GLU A 9 1.29 -5.89 -28.83
N GLU A 10 1.10 -4.88 -27.97
CA GLU A 10 1.82 -3.59 -28.06
C GLU A 10 3.35 -3.78 -28.04
N PHE A 11 3.86 -4.62 -27.12
CA PHE A 11 5.29 -4.80 -26.91
C PHE A 11 5.85 -6.06 -27.58
N LYS A 12 5.03 -6.78 -28.37
CA LYS A 12 5.41 -8.05 -29.03
C LYS A 12 6.02 -9.05 -28.05
N LEU A 13 5.37 -9.24 -26.90
CA LEU A 13 5.91 -10.05 -25.81
C LEU A 13 5.81 -11.54 -26.14
N LYS A 14 6.83 -12.31 -25.73
CA LYS A 14 6.83 -13.79 -25.88
C LYS A 14 5.72 -14.47 -25.09
N LYS A 15 5.28 -13.87 -23.99
CA LYS A 15 4.18 -14.32 -23.13
C LYS A 15 3.70 -13.17 -22.25
N MET A 16 2.54 -13.34 -21.65
CA MET A 16 2.04 -12.46 -20.59
C MET A 16 2.83 -12.74 -19.30
N TRP A 17 3.84 -11.91 -19.03
CA TRP A 17 4.70 -12.05 -17.86
C TRP A 17 3.94 -11.74 -16.56
N LYS A 18 4.31 -12.42 -15.47
CA LYS A 18 3.78 -12.11 -14.13
C LYS A 18 4.18 -10.69 -13.69
N SER A 19 3.42 -10.13 -12.76
CA SER A 19 3.73 -8.83 -12.15
C SER A 19 5.15 -8.84 -11.53
N PRO A 20 6.01 -7.86 -11.86
CA PRO A 20 7.32 -7.69 -11.21
C PRO A 20 7.17 -7.48 -9.71
N ASN A 21 6.23 -6.62 -9.28
CA ASN A 21 5.98 -6.34 -7.86
C ASN A 21 5.58 -7.62 -7.12
N GLY A 22 4.65 -8.40 -7.69
CA GLY A 22 4.27 -9.69 -7.11
C GLY A 22 5.45 -10.67 -7.03
N THR A 23 6.33 -10.67 -8.02
CA THR A 23 7.51 -11.55 -8.04
C THR A 23 8.53 -11.14 -6.97
N ILE A 24 8.89 -9.85 -6.91
CA ILE A 24 9.84 -9.31 -5.93
C ILE A 24 9.32 -9.51 -4.51
N ARG A 25 8.06 -9.13 -4.23
CA ARG A 25 7.44 -9.30 -2.91
C ARG A 25 7.33 -10.77 -2.49
N ASN A 26 7.14 -11.68 -3.43
CA ASN A 26 7.17 -13.12 -3.11
C ASN A 26 8.57 -13.63 -2.75
N ILE A 27 9.62 -13.02 -3.29
CA ILE A 27 11.01 -13.39 -2.98
C ILE A 27 11.43 -12.77 -1.64
N LEU A 28 11.15 -11.48 -1.46
CA LEU A 28 11.54 -10.73 -0.27
C LEU A 28 10.67 -11.07 0.95
N GLY A 29 9.41 -11.43 0.73
CA GLY A 29 8.40 -11.46 1.79
C GLY A 29 8.09 -10.06 2.32
N GLY A 30 7.45 -10.01 3.49
CA GLY A 30 7.23 -8.76 4.22
C GLY A 30 5.92 -8.03 3.95
N THR A 31 5.89 -6.77 4.40
CA THR A 31 4.68 -5.96 4.51
C THR A 31 4.85 -4.65 3.78
N VAL A 32 3.89 -4.28 2.94
CA VAL A 32 3.92 -3.00 2.22
C VAL A 32 3.22 -1.94 3.05
N PHE A 33 3.96 -0.94 3.50
CA PHE A 33 3.45 0.22 4.21
C PHE A 33 3.21 1.36 3.23
N ARG A 34 1.97 1.87 3.20
CA ARG A 34 1.56 3.02 2.40
C ARG A 34 1.14 4.16 3.31
N GLU A 35 1.72 5.34 3.12
CA GLU A 35 1.43 6.54 3.91
C GLU A 35 1.31 7.78 3.02
N ALA A 36 0.28 8.59 3.29
CA ALA A 36 0.03 9.83 2.58
C ALA A 36 1.08 10.90 2.91
N ILE A 37 1.48 11.66 1.89
CA ILE A 37 2.33 12.84 1.98
C ILE A 37 1.40 14.04 2.20
N ILE A 38 1.42 14.59 3.41
CA ILE A 38 0.51 15.68 3.79
C ILE A 38 1.09 17.03 3.35
N CYS A 39 0.31 17.77 2.56
CA CYS A 39 0.56 19.18 2.21
C CYS A 39 -0.59 20.03 2.77
N LYS A 40 -0.30 21.07 3.55
CA LYS A 40 -1.32 21.85 4.29
C LYS A 40 -2.35 22.53 3.40
N ASN A 41 -1.96 22.93 2.19
CA ASN A 41 -2.81 23.65 1.25
C ASN A 41 -3.59 22.73 0.30
N ILE A 42 -3.47 21.40 0.44
CA ILE A 42 -4.24 20.43 -0.33
C ILE A 42 -5.45 19.99 0.51
N PRO A 43 -6.69 20.34 0.11
CA PRO A 43 -7.87 19.90 0.82
C PRO A 43 -7.99 18.38 0.79
N ARG A 44 -8.32 17.83 1.96
CA ARG A 44 -8.65 16.42 2.11
C ARG A 44 -10.11 16.20 1.74
N LEU A 45 -10.41 15.10 1.07
CA LEU A 45 -11.81 14.73 0.79
C LEU A 45 -12.54 14.32 2.06
N VAL A 46 -11.80 13.75 3.02
CA VAL A 46 -12.29 13.47 4.38
C VAL A 46 -11.76 14.55 5.30
N GLY A 47 -12.62 15.51 5.64
CA GLY A 47 -12.22 16.73 6.34
C GLY A 47 -11.59 16.52 7.72
N GLY A 48 -11.95 15.44 8.42
CA GLY A 48 -11.44 15.13 9.77
C GLY A 48 -10.02 14.56 9.83
N TRP A 49 -9.43 14.13 8.72
CA TRP A 49 -8.12 13.46 8.72
C TRP A 49 -6.96 14.44 8.90
N GLU A 50 -6.63 14.81 10.13
CA GLU A 50 -5.56 15.76 10.44
C GLU A 50 -4.17 15.11 10.46
N LYS A 51 -4.07 13.87 10.96
CA LYS A 51 -2.84 13.07 11.07
C LYS A 51 -2.80 12.01 9.96
N PRO A 52 -1.63 11.47 9.57
CA PRO A 52 -1.54 10.45 8.52
C PRO A 52 -2.16 9.12 8.96
N ILE A 53 -2.71 8.37 8.00
CA ILE A 53 -3.12 6.97 8.17
C ILE A 53 -2.14 6.11 7.38
N VAL A 54 -1.51 5.14 8.04
CA VAL A 54 -0.58 4.20 7.40
C VAL A 54 -1.27 2.87 7.17
N ILE A 55 -1.35 2.41 5.92
CA ILE A 55 -1.83 1.07 5.60
C ILE A 55 -0.66 0.10 5.53
N GLY A 56 -0.64 -0.91 6.40
CA GLY A 56 0.27 -2.05 6.31
C GLY A 56 -0.42 -3.22 5.61
N ARG A 57 -0.13 -3.46 4.34
CA ARG A 57 -0.72 -4.53 3.53
C ARG A 57 0.08 -5.83 3.65
N HIS A 58 -0.60 -6.91 4.03
CA HIS A 58 -0.06 -8.27 3.94
C HIS A 58 0.09 -8.71 2.49
N ALA A 59 1.28 -8.59 1.91
CA ALA A 59 1.51 -8.80 0.48
C ALA A 59 1.71 -10.28 0.10
N HIS A 60 0.93 -11.20 0.69
CA HIS A 60 1.06 -12.64 0.48
C HIS A 60 -0.30 -13.34 0.35
N ALA A 61 -0.38 -14.26 -0.62
CA ALA A 61 -1.48 -15.20 -0.84
C ALA A 61 -2.88 -14.56 -0.83
N ASP A 62 -3.85 -15.14 -0.12
CA ASP A 62 -5.28 -14.81 -0.23
C ASP A 62 -5.73 -14.85 -1.71
N GLN A 63 -6.58 -13.90 -2.15
CA GLN A 63 -7.04 -13.81 -3.54
C GLN A 63 -5.89 -13.69 -4.56
N TYR A 64 -4.72 -13.21 -4.17
CA TYR A 64 -3.59 -12.93 -5.07
C TYR A 64 -2.76 -14.16 -5.41
N LYS A 65 -3.03 -15.31 -4.76
CA LYS A 65 -2.51 -16.63 -5.13
C LYS A 65 -3.62 -17.69 -5.12
N ALA A 66 -4.85 -17.26 -5.37
CA ALA A 66 -5.97 -18.17 -5.48
C ALA A 66 -5.92 -18.96 -6.79
N THR A 67 -6.62 -20.08 -6.81
CA THR A 67 -6.99 -20.80 -8.04
C THR A 67 -8.49 -20.67 -8.22
N ASP A 68 -8.92 -20.18 -9.37
CA ASP A 68 -10.32 -19.99 -9.73
C ASP A 68 -10.67 -20.64 -11.07
N PHE A 69 -11.95 -20.96 -11.27
CA PHE A 69 -12.45 -21.52 -12.52
C PHE A 69 -13.96 -21.31 -12.69
N VAL A 70 -14.43 -21.43 -13.94
CA VAL A 70 -15.85 -21.44 -14.28
C VAL A 70 -16.37 -22.88 -14.19
N VAL A 71 -17.42 -23.07 -13.38
CA VAL A 71 -18.14 -24.34 -13.28
C VAL A 71 -19.07 -24.48 -14.49
N PRO A 72 -18.92 -25.51 -15.33
CA PRO A 72 -19.62 -25.59 -16.61
C PRO A 72 -21.10 -26.02 -16.51
N GLY A 73 -21.51 -26.63 -15.39
CA GLY A 73 -22.84 -27.20 -15.22
C GLY A 73 -23.06 -27.82 -13.83
N PRO A 74 -24.16 -28.57 -13.63
CA PRO A 74 -24.47 -29.17 -12.34
C PRO A 74 -23.38 -30.12 -11.83
N GLY A 75 -23.11 -30.12 -10.53
CA GLY A 75 -22.09 -30.97 -9.91
C GLY A 75 -21.73 -30.55 -8.48
N THR A 76 -20.91 -31.34 -7.79
CA THR A 76 -20.47 -31.06 -6.42
C THR A 76 -19.05 -30.52 -6.40
N LEU A 77 -18.83 -29.37 -5.77
CA LEU A 77 -17.51 -28.82 -5.49
C LEU A 77 -17.06 -29.25 -4.09
N THR A 78 -15.84 -29.81 -4.02
CA THR A 78 -15.23 -30.25 -2.77
C THR A 78 -13.82 -29.68 -2.63
N MET A 79 -13.40 -29.42 -1.40
CA MET A 79 -12.04 -29.06 -1.03
C MET A 79 -11.41 -30.21 -0.26
N THR A 80 -10.25 -30.69 -0.71
CA THR A 80 -9.54 -31.82 -0.10
C THR A 80 -8.14 -31.39 0.34
N PHE A 81 -7.72 -31.80 1.53
CA PHE A 81 -6.36 -31.67 2.03
C PHE A 81 -5.80 -33.07 2.30
N ALA A 82 -4.67 -33.40 1.67
CA ALA A 82 -3.97 -34.66 1.87
C ALA A 82 -2.72 -34.40 2.73
N PRO A 83 -2.70 -34.81 4.01
CA PRO A 83 -1.55 -34.66 4.88
C PRO A 83 -0.33 -35.44 4.35
N ALA A 84 0.85 -34.81 4.38
CA ALA A 84 2.09 -35.44 3.92
C ALA A 84 2.53 -36.62 4.82
N ASP A 85 2.07 -36.66 6.07
CA ASP A 85 2.34 -37.73 7.02
C ASP A 85 1.44 -38.97 6.83
N GLY A 86 0.51 -38.93 5.86
CA GLY A 86 -0.39 -40.03 5.56
C GLY A 86 -1.52 -40.23 6.58
N SER A 87 -1.77 -39.26 7.48
CA SER A 87 -2.84 -39.34 8.50
C SER A 87 -4.28 -39.37 7.96
N GLY A 88 -4.45 -39.41 6.64
CA GLY A 88 -5.73 -39.54 5.94
C GLY A 88 -6.23 -38.20 5.38
N GLU A 89 -6.82 -38.24 4.19
CA GLU A 89 -7.34 -37.04 3.54
C GLU A 89 -8.51 -36.43 4.31
N VAL A 90 -8.53 -35.10 4.40
CA VAL A 90 -9.65 -34.33 4.91
C VAL A 90 -10.41 -33.75 3.74
N LYS A 91 -11.70 -34.05 3.63
CA LYS A 91 -12.57 -33.58 2.55
C LYS A 91 -13.72 -32.75 3.08
N TYR A 92 -13.95 -31.60 2.47
CA TYR A 92 -15.06 -30.69 2.75
C TYR A 92 -15.91 -30.49 1.50
N GLU A 93 -17.21 -30.65 1.60
CA GLU A 93 -18.12 -30.18 0.55
C GLU A 93 -18.24 -28.65 0.65
N VAL A 94 -18.01 -27.96 -0.46
CA VAL A 94 -18.13 -26.49 -0.54
C VAL A 94 -19.52 -26.11 -1.02
N HIS A 95 -19.99 -26.72 -2.10
CA HIS A 95 -21.29 -26.42 -2.69
C HIS A 95 -21.77 -27.51 -3.67
N GLN A 96 -23.10 -27.62 -3.85
CA GLN A 96 -23.73 -28.42 -4.90
C GLN A 96 -24.36 -27.50 -5.95
N TYR A 97 -23.70 -27.40 -7.11
CA TYR A 97 -24.16 -26.62 -8.24
C TYR A 97 -25.33 -27.30 -8.94
N LYS A 98 -26.41 -26.54 -9.19
CA LYS A 98 -27.56 -26.96 -10.01
C LYS A 98 -27.44 -26.54 -11.48
N GLY A 99 -26.36 -25.84 -11.84
CA GLY A 99 -26.11 -25.25 -13.15
C GLY A 99 -24.72 -24.61 -13.19
N ALA A 100 -24.41 -23.87 -14.25
CA ALA A 100 -23.12 -23.19 -14.38
C ALA A 100 -22.88 -22.16 -13.25
N GLY A 101 -21.61 -21.89 -12.94
CA GLY A 101 -21.22 -20.97 -11.86
C GLY A 101 -19.72 -20.67 -11.86
N VAL A 102 -19.21 -20.21 -10.73
CA VAL A 102 -17.78 -19.95 -10.51
C VAL A 102 -17.35 -20.48 -9.15
N ALA A 103 -16.07 -20.82 -9.02
CA ALA A 103 -15.48 -21.31 -7.79
C ALA A 103 -14.04 -20.79 -7.64
N MET A 104 -13.58 -20.66 -6.39
CA MET A 104 -12.18 -20.39 -6.08
C MET A 104 -11.74 -21.04 -4.78
N GLY A 105 -10.45 -21.32 -4.67
CA GLY A 105 -9.76 -21.69 -3.44
C GLY A 105 -8.58 -20.76 -3.19
N MET A 106 -8.38 -20.36 -1.94
CA MET A 106 -7.26 -19.52 -1.51
C MET A 106 -6.64 -20.05 -0.21
N PHE A 107 -5.44 -19.60 0.10
CA PHE A 107 -4.70 -20.04 1.28
C PHE A 107 -3.87 -18.89 1.87
N ASN A 108 -3.39 -19.10 3.09
CA ASN A 108 -2.27 -18.36 3.65
C ASN A 108 -1.42 -19.30 4.53
N THR A 109 -0.32 -18.80 5.09
CA THR A 109 0.55 -19.59 5.96
C THR A 109 0.80 -18.86 7.28
N ASP A 110 0.85 -19.61 8.38
CA ASP A 110 1.12 -19.04 9.70
C ASP A 110 2.45 -18.25 9.70
N ALA A 111 3.50 -18.78 9.08
CA ALA A 111 4.79 -18.09 8.97
C ALA A 111 4.66 -16.70 8.32
N SER A 112 3.89 -16.57 7.25
CA SER A 112 3.68 -15.28 6.57
C SER A 112 2.84 -14.31 7.41
N ILE A 113 1.88 -14.82 8.18
CA ILE A 113 1.06 -14.00 9.09
C ILE A 113 1.89 -13.52 10.29
N ILE A 114 2.78 -14.36 10.82
CA ILE A 114 3.72 -14.02 11.89
C ILE A 114 4.66 -12.90 11.42
N ASP A 115 5.26 -13.04 10.24
CA ASP A 115 6.12 -12.00 9.64
C ASP A 115 5.36 -10.68 9.47
N PHE A 116 4.11 -10.74 9.01
CA PHE A 116 3.23 -9.58 8.87
C PHE A 116 2.93 -8.89 10.21
N ALA A 117 2.68 -9.68 11.27
CA ALA A 117 2.44 -9.17 12.62
C ALA A 117 3.66 -8.45 13.18
N HIS A 118 4.84 -9.08 13.14
CA HIS A 118 6.08 -8.45 13.60
C HIS A 118 6.40 -7.16 12.84
N ALA A 119 6.26 -7.17 11.50
CA ALA A 119 6.50 -5.98 10.69
C ALA A 119 5.55 -4.84 11.09
N SER A 120 4.26 -5.14 11.26
CA SER A 120 3.25 -4.14 11.65
C SER A 120 3.52 -3.55 13.04
N MET A 121 3.86 -4.40 14.02
CA MET A 121 4.16 -3.99 15.40
C MET A 121 5.44 -3.14 15.48
N LYS A 122 6.52 -3.59 14.83
CA LYS A 122 7.79 -2.84 14.75
C LYS A 122 7.59 -1.49 14.07
N TYR A 123 6.81 -1.45 12.99
CA TYR A 123 6.52 -0.20 12.28
C TYR A 123 5.73 0.76 13.18
N ALA A 124 4.64 0.30 13.81
CA ALA A 124 3.83 1.08 14.72
C ALA A 124 4.64 1.67 15.89
N LEU A 125 5.52 0.87 16.52
CA LEU A 125 6.44 1.36 17.56
C LEU A 125 7.40 2.43 17.05
N SER A 126 8.03 2.21 15.89
CA SER A 126 8.96 3.19 15.30
C SER A 126 8.29 4.53 15.01
N ARG A 127 6.99 4.49 14.67
CA ARG A 127 6.16 5.67 14.39
C ARG A 127 5.47 6.24 15.62
N LYS A 128 5.50 5.53 16.76
CA LYS A 128 4.74 5.84 17.97
C LYS A 128 3.25 6.05 17.65
N MET A 129 2.67 5.14 16.88
CA MET A 129 1.27 5.16 16.47
C MET A 129 0.55 3.90 16.95
N PRO A 130 -0.71 3.96 17.40
CA PRO A 130 -1.49 2.76 17.69
C PRO A 130 -1.67 1.90 16.43
N LEU A 131 -1.82 0.60 16.63
CA LEU A 131 -1.96 -0.41 15.57
C LEU A 131 -3.35 -1.04 15.59
N TYR A 132 -3.98 -1.10 14.42
CA TYR A 132 -5.25 -1.79 14.22
C TYR A 132 -5.10 -2.93 13.20
N LEU A 133 -5.51 -4.14 13.56
CA LEU A 133 -5.72 -5.23 12.59
C LEU A 133 -7.20 -5.32 12.24
N SER A 134 -7.53 -5.32 10.95
CA SER A 134 -8.91 -5.57 10.49
C SER A 134 -9.09 -6.94 9.85
N THR A 135 -10.14 -7.66 10.24
CA THR A 135 -10.54 -8.92 9.59
C THR A 135 -12.06 -9.08 9.51
N LYS A 136 -12.56 -10.15 8.89
CA LYS A 136 -13.97 -10.58 8.95
C LYS A 136 -14.12 -11.92 9.68
N ASN A 137 -13.44 -12.08 10.81
CA ASN A 137 -13.42 -13.34 11.60
C ASN A 137 -14.80 -13.79 12.12
N THR A 138 -15.81 -12.94 12.16
CA THR A 138 -17.19 -13.38 12.46
C THR A 138 -17.77 -14.29 11.38
N ILE A 139 -17.33 -14.11 10.12
CA ILE A 139 -17.74 -14.90 8.95
C ILE A 139 -16.68 -15.98 8.66
N LEU A 140 -15.43 -15.58 8.45
CA LEU A 140 -14.31 -16.48 8.20
C LEU A 140 -13.67 -16.94 9.52
N LYS A 141 -14.46 -17.66 10.33
CA LYS A 141 -14.12 -18.02 11.72
C LYS A 141 -12.76 -18.69 11.89
N LYS A 142 -12.38 -19.56 10.96
CA LYS A 142 -11.08 -20.26 10.98
C LYS A 142 -9.99 -19.43 10.29
N TYR A 143 -10.24 -18.98 9.06
CA TYR A 143 -9.23 -18.30 8.24
C TYR A 143 -8.83 -16.94 8.83
N ASP A 144 -9.79 -16.05 9.07
CA ASP A 144 -9.54 -14.73 9.63
C ASP A 144 -9.36 -14.77 11.15
N GLY A 145 -9.90 -15.80 11.80
CA GLY A 145 -9.59 -16.11 13.20
C GLY A 145 -8.09 -16.35 13.39
N ARG A 146 -7.43 -17.06 12.46
CA ARG A 146 -5.99 -17.34 12.55
C ARG A 146 -5.14 -16.07 12.53
N PHE A 147 -5.49 -15.08 11.70
CA PHE A 147 -4.83 -13.76 11.71
C PHE A 147 -4.97 -13.07 13.07
N LYS A 148 -6.19 -13.01 13.59
CA LYS A 148 -6.49 -12.39 14.89
C LYS A 148 -5.69 -13.06 16.00
N ASP A 149 -5.72 -14.38 16.07
CA ASP A 149 -5.09 -15.15 17.14
C ASP A 149 -3.56 -15.01 17.11
N ILE A 150 -2.95 -15.05 15.92
CA ILE A 150 -1.49 -14.86 15.77
C ILE A 150 -1.06 -13.46 16.20
N PHE A 151 -1.77 -12.42 15.74
CA PHE A 151 -1.43 -11.03 16.13
C PHE A 151 -1.60 -10.81 17.63
N GLU A 152 -2.67 -11.34 18.23
CA GLU A 152 -2.90 -11.24 19.67
C GLU A 152 -1.81 -11.95 20.47
N ASP A 153 -1.45 -13.18 20.09
CA ASP A 153 -0.41 -13.96 20.77
C ASP A 153 0.95 -13.25 20.74
N ILE A 154 1.36 -12.75 19.57
CA ILE A 154 2.60 -11.99 19.40
C ILE A 154 2.57 -10.68 20.19
N TYR A 155 1.45 -9.95 20.16
CA TYR A 155 1.31 -8.70 20.92
C TYR A 155 1.50 -8.94 22.41
N GLN A 156 0.77 -9.90 22.99
CA GLN A 156 0.82 -10.18 24.43
C GLN A 156 2.20 -10.67 24.88
N LYS A 157 2.85 -11.53 24.07
CA LYS A 157 4.15 -12.13 24.43
C LYS A 157 5.33 -11.18 24.26
N GLU A 158 5.33 -10.37 23.21
CA GLU A 158 6.56 -9.69 22.75
C GLU A 158 6.48 -8.17 22.73
N TYR A 159 5.30 -7.58 22.47
CA TYR A 159 5.22 -6.14 22.15
C TYR A 159 4.45 -5.30 23.15
N LYS A 160 3.57 -5.90 23.96
CA LYS A 160 2.67 -5.17 24.86
C LYS A 160 3.42 -4.20 25.79
N LYS A 161 4.51 -4.64 26.40
CA LYS A 161 5.32 -3.80 27.30
C LYS A 161 5.88 -2.56 26.59
N ASP A 162 6.38 -2.72 25.36
CA ASP A 162 6.96 -1.62 24.59
C ASP A 162 5.88 -0.66 24.07
N PHE A 163 4.70 -1.19 23.69
CA PHE A 163 3.54 -0.39 23.30
C PHE A 163 3.03 0.45 24.47
N GLU A 164 2.85 -0.16 25.65
CA GLU A 164 2.44 0.54 26.87
C GLU A 164 3.47 1.62 27.27
N ALA A 165 4.77 1.32 27.19
CA ALA A 165 5.83 2.29 27.47
C ALA A 165 5.84 3.47 26.47
N ALA A 166 5.43 3.24 25.23
CA ALA A 166 5.29 4.27 24.20
C ALA A 166 3.93 5.00 24.24
N GLY A 167 2.99 4.59 25.11
CA GLY A 167 1.66 5.19 25.21
C GLY A 167 0.74 4.87 24.02
N ILE A 168 0.97 3.76 23.34
CA ILE A 168 0.20 3.28 22.18
C ILE A 168 -0.38 1.89 22.46
N TRP A 169 -1.29 1.41 21.62
CA TRP A 169 -1.96 0.13 21.81
C TRP A 169 -2.10 -0.65 20.49
N TYR A 170 -2.40 -1.94 20.61
CA TYR A 170 -2.88 -2.78 19.52
C TYR A 170 -4.35 -3.13 19.74
N GLU A 171 -5.14 -3.12 18.68
CA GLU A 171 -6.55 -3.54 18.72
C GLU A 171 -6.94 -4.30 17.45
N HIS A 172 -7.66 -5.41 17.61
CA HIS A 172 -8.37 -6.07 16.50
C HIS A 172 -9.76 -5.46 16.31
N ARG A 173 -10.13 -5.16 15.06
CA ARG A 173 -11.47 -4.72 14.68
C ARG A 173 -12.04 -5.55 13.54
N LEU A 174 -13.37 -5.60 13.45
CA LEU A 174 -14.02 -6.07 12.24
C LEU A 174 -13.82 -5.03 11.14
N ILE A 175 -13.59 -5.48 9.90
CA ILE A 175 -13.27 -4.59 8.77
C ILE A 175 -14.33 -3.51 8.53
N ASP A 176 -15.61 -3.83 8.73
CA ASP A 176 -16.74 -2.89 8.63
C ASP A 176 -16.75 -1.83 9.74
N ASP A 177 -16.36 -2.19 10.97
CA ASP A 177 -16.17 -1.20 12.03
C ASP A 177 -14.90 -0.37 11.79
N MET A 178 -13.82 -1.00 11.32
CA MET A 178 -12.55 -0.31 11.07
C MET A 178 -12.66 0.75 9.98
N VAL A 179 -13.37 0.47 8.87
CA VAL A 179 -13.62 1.50 7.83
C VAL A 179 -14.47 2.64 8.38
N ALA A 180 -15.47 2.35 9.22
CA ALA A 180 -16.32 3.37 9.83
C ALA A 180 -15.54 4.24 10.83
N TYR A 181 -14.67 3.62 11.63
CA TYR A 181 -13.73 4.30 12.53
C TYR A 181 -12.77 5.19 11.74
N CYS A 182 -12.14 4.64 10.69
CA CYS A 182 -11.22 5.38 9.83
C CYS A 182 -11.86 6.68 9.32
N MET A 183 -13.07 6.60 8.77
CA MET A 183 -13.80 7.77 8.24
C MET A 183 -14.14 8.85 9.28
N LYS A 184 -14.26 8.49 10.56
CA LYS A 184 -14.61 9.40 11.66
C LYS A 184 -13.41 9.86 12.49
N SER A 185 -12.28 9.17 12.36
CA SER A 185 -11.06 9.44 13.12
C SER A 185 -10.37 10.72 12.65
N GLU A 186 -9.41 11.18 13.45
CA GLU A 186 -8.45 12.22 13.05
C GLU A 186 -7.23 11.67 12.29
N GLY A 187 -7.20 10.37 12.00
CA GLY A 187 -6.00 9.65 11.54
C GLY A 187 -5.01 9.34 12.68
N GLY A 188 -3.74 9.14 12.34
CA GLY A 188 -2.65 8.98 13.32
C GLY A 188 -2.45 7.55 13.82
N PHE A 189 -2.75 6.55 12.99
CA PHE A 189 -2.63 5.13 13.33
C PHE A 189 -2.05 4.32 12.17
N VAL A 190 -1.52 3.14 12.51
CA VAL A 190 -1.18 2.09 11.55
C VAL A 190 -2.36 1.13 11.46
N TRP A 191 -2.76 0.82 10.24
CA TRP A 191 -3.82 -0.13 9.94
C TRP A 191 -3.23 -1.32 9.18
N ALA A 192 -3.02 -2.41 9.90
CA ALA A 192 -2.68 -3.70 9.33
C ALA A 192 -3.89 -4.29 8.61
N CYS A 193 -3.79 -4.41 7.29
CA CYS A 193 -4.81 -4.95 6.42
C CYS A 193 -4.36 -6.29 5.82
N LYS A 194 -5.29 -7.24 5.71
CA LYS A 194 -5.12 -8.41 4.84
C LYS A 194 -4.87 -7.97 3.39
N ASN A 195 -4.43 -8.89 2.54
CA ASN A 195 -3.91 -8.56 1.22
C ASN A 195 -4.89 -7.72 0.38
N TYR A 196 -6.13 -8.20 0.27
CA TYR A 196 -7.18 -7.52 -0.50
C TYR A 196 -7.63 -6.20 0.12
N ASP A 197 -7.86 -6.20 1.45
CA ASP A 197 -8.27 -5.00 2.16
C ASP A 197 -7.22 -3.89 2.03
N GLY A 198 -5.94 -4.24 2.13
CA GLY A 198 -4.84 -3.28 2.02
C GLY A 198 -4.71 -2.70 0.62
N ASP A 199 -5.04 -3.47 -0.42
CA ASP A 199 -5.07 -2.97 -1.80
C ASP A 199 -6.15 -1.89 -1.95
N VAL A 200 -7.40 -2.22 -1.60
CA VAL A 200 -8.55 -1.32 -1.76
C VAL A 200 -8.47 -0.10 -0.83
N GLN A 201 -8.12 -0.31 0.44
CA GLN A 201 -8.14 0.76 1.44
C GLN A 201 -6.96 1.71 1.28
N SER A 202 -5.81 1.25 0.79
CA SER A 202 -4.69 2.18 0.53
C SER A 202 -4.99 3.17 -0.59
N ASP A 203 -5.70 2.77 -1.64
CA ASP A 203 -6.14 3.68 -2.70
C ASP A 203 -7.23 4.64 -2.19
N SER A 204 -8.17 4.15 -1.39
CA SER A 204 -9.20 4.98 -0.73
C SER A 204 -8.58 6.05 0.19
N VAL A 205 -7.63 5.65 1.04
CA VAL A 205 -6.89 6.55 1.93
C VAL A 205 -6.09 7.56 1.12
N ALA A 206 -5.35 7.13 0.09
CA ALA A 206 -4.60 8.04 -0.78
C ALA A 206 -5.48 9.10 -1.42
N GLN A 207 -6.62 8.70 -1.95
CA GLN A 207 -7.57 9.63 -2.56
C GLN A 207 -8.18 10.57 -1.51
N GLY A 208 -8.41 10.10 -0.28
CA GLY A 208 -8.90 10.92 0.83
C GLY A 208 -7.91 12.02 1.25
N TYR A 209 -6.60 11.79 1.09
CA TYR A 209 -5.56 12.81 1.28
C TYR A 209 -5.26 13.67 0.03
N GLY A 210 -6.01 13.48 -1.06
CA GLY A 210 -5.98 14.36 -2.23
C GLY A 210 -5.63 13.62 -3.53
N SER A 211 -4.46 12.98 -3.60
CA SER A 211 -3.97 12.36 -4.84
C SER A 211 -3.12 11.12 -4.57
N LEU A 212 -3.21 10.12 -5.45
CA LEU A 212 -2.28 8.98 -5.49
C LEU A 212 -0.82 9.40 -5.66
N GLY A 213 -0.55 10.59 -6.22
CA GLY A 213 0.79 11.18 -6.32
C GLY A 213 1.37 11.64 -4.98
N LEU A 214 0.55 11.70 -3.93
CA LEU A 214 0.93 12.04 -2.56
C LEU A 214 0.88 10.81 -1.64
N MET A 215 1.36 9.65 -2.12
CA MET A 215 1.37 8.42 -1.34
C MET A 215 2.72 7.72 -1.49
N THR A 216 3.36 7.44 -0.37
CA THR A 216 4.59 6.63 -0.30
C THR A 216 4.24 5.15 -0.25
N SER A 217 5.13 4.28 -0.73
CA SER A 217 4.99 2.83 -0.64
C SER A 217 6.34 2.19 -0.30
N VAL A 218 6.42 1.51 0.83
CA VAL A 218 7.66 0.90 1.34
C VAL A 218 7.37 -0.53 1.79
N LEU A 219 7.97 -1.51 1.12
CA LEU A 219 8.02 -2.89 1.58
C LEU A 219 9.11 -3.03 2.65
N LEU A 220 8.73 -3.47 3.85
CA LEU A 220 9.67 -3.83 4.91
C LEU A 220 9.67 -5.35 5.10
N CYS A 221 10.86 -5.94 5.00
CA CYS A 221 11.07 -7.37 5.22
C CYS A 221 11.08 -7.71 6.72
N PRO A 222 10.77 -8.96 7.10
CA PRO A 222 10.70 -9.38 8.51
C PRO A 222 12.05 -9.27 9.25
N ASP A 223 13.16 -9.32 8.53
CA ASP A 223 14.53 -9.12 9.05
C ASP A 223 14.74 -7.71 9.65
N GLY A 224 13.83 -6.76 9.41
CA GLY A 224 13.93 -5.37 9.87
C GLY A 224 15.07 -4.58 9.21
N LYS A 225 15.68 -5.13 8.15
CA LYS A 225 16.86 -4.58 7.47
C LYS A 225 16.63 -4.39 5.98
N THR A 226 15.91 -5.28 5.32
CA THR A 226 15.69 -5.22 3.88
C THR A 226 14.45 -4.39 3.57
N VAL A 227 14.61 -3.40 2.68
CA VAL A 227 13.55 -2.47 2.28
C VAL A 227 13.52 -2.34 0.77
N GLU A 228 12.32 -2.29 0.21
CA GLU A 228 12.06 -1.86 -1.17
C GLU A 228 11.10 -0.67 -1.14
N SER A 229 11.43 0.41 -1.84
CA SER A 229 10.63 1.63 -1.89
C SER A 229 10.20 1.97 -3.31
N GLU A 230 8.91 2.23 -3.49
CA GLU A 230 8.28 2.53 -4.77
C GLU A 230 7.24 3.65 -4.64
N ALA A 231 6.79 4.19 -5.78
CA ALA A 231 5.59 5.01 -5.81
C ALA A 231 4.36 4.10 -5.67
N ALA A 232 3.31 4.55 -4.97
CA ALA A 232 2.09 3.74 -4.82
C ALA A 232 1.29 3.59 -6.13
N HIS A 233 1.48 4.50 -7.10
CA HIS A 233 0.77 4.51 -8.38
C HIS A 233 1.47 3.67 -9.46
N GLY A 234 0.71 3.29 -10.49
CA GLY A 234 1.25 2.64 -11.69
C GLY A 234 1.98 3.59 -12.66
N THR A 235 2.18 3.15 -13.90
CA THR A 235 2.97 3.89 -14.91
C THR A 235 2.26 5.07 -15.58
N VAL A 236 1.09 5.47 -15.07
CA VAL A 236 0.29 6.61 -15.58
C VAL A 236 0.12 6.58 -17.12
N THR A 237 -0.25 5.41 -17.65
CA THR A 237 -0.26 5.12 -19.11
C THR A 237 -0.98 6.19 -19.93
N ARG A 238 -2.09 6.74 -19.42
CA ARG A 238 -2.84 7.80 -20.11
C ARG A 238 -1.96 9.02 -20.40
N HIS A 239 -1.17 9.48 -19.44
CA HIS A 239 -0.27 10.62 -19.62
C HIS A 239 0.87 10.23 -20.57
N TYR A 240 1.40 9.01 -20.47
CA TYR A 240 2.42 8.53 -21.41
C TYR A 240 1.92 8.55 -22.87
N ARG A 241 0.66 8.18 -23.14
CA ARG A 241 0.08 8.29 -24.50
C ARG A 241 -0.03 9.73 -24.99
N MET A 242 -0.34 10.66 -24.10
CA MET A 242 -0.35 12.09 -24.44
C MET A 242 1.06 12.59 -24.75
N HIS A 243 2.04 12.20 -23.94
CA HIS A 243 3.45 12.50 -24.17
C HIS A 243 3.95 11.96 -25.52
N GLN A 244 3.60 10.72 -25.90
CA GLN A 244 3.94 10.15 -27.22
C GLN A 244 3.37 10.95 -28.39
N GLN A 245 2.29 11.72 -28.18
CA GLN A 245 1.66 12.58 -29.18
C GLN A 245 2.21 14.02 -29.14
N GLY A 246 3.24 14.30 -28.31
CA GLY A 246 3.74 15.66 -28.09
C GLY A 246 2.76 16.57 -27.33
N LYS A 247 1.73 16.00 -26.69
CA LYS A 247 0.77 16.77 -25.90
C LYS A 247 1.34 17.03 -24.50
N GLU A 248 1.01 18.21 -23.97
CA GLU A 248 1.35 18.60 -22.61
C GLU A 248 0.83 17.59 -21.57
N THR A 249 1.64 17.32 -20.54
CA THR A 249 1.26 16.45 -19.41
C THR A 249 1.57 17.12 -18.09
N SER A 250 0.79 16.81 -17.06
CA SER A 250 1.07 17.27 -15.70
C SER A 250 0.97 16.08 -14.76
N THR A 251 2.02 15.27 -14.77
CA THR A 251 2.15 14.06 -13.96
C THR A 251 2.90 14.40 -12.68
N ASN A 252 2.31 14.10 -11.53
CA ASN A 252 2.90 14.37 -10.24
C ASN A 252 4.12 13.47 -9.97
N PRO A 253 5.35 14.01 -9.82
CA PRO A 253 6.56 13.22 -9.60
C PRO A 253 6.82 12.93 -8.11
N ILE A 254 6.04 13.50 -7.17
CA ILE A 254 6.37 13.50 -5.74
C ILE A 254 6.50 12.10 -5.16
N ALA A 255 5.53 11.20 -5.37
CA ALA A 255 5.63 9.82 -4.90
C ALA A 255 6.88 9.09 -5.45
N SER A 256 7.30 9.38 -6.68
CA SER A 256 8.51 8.80 -7.27
C SER A 256 9.79 9.38 -6.66
N ILE A 257 9.82 10.67 -6.34
CA ILE A 257 10.92 11.29 -5.58
C ILE A 257 10.99 10.71 -4.18
N PHE A 258 9.85 10.53 -3.51
CA PHE A 258 9.80 9.93 -2.19
C PHE A 258 10.24 8.46 -2.19
N ALA A 259 10.01 7.71 -3.27
CA ALA A 259 10.58 6.37 -3.40
C ALA A 259 12.12 6.39 -3.33
N TRP A 260 12.77 7.37 -3.96
CA TRP A 260 14.21 7.60 -3.84
C TRP A 260 14.62 8.00 -2.43
N THR A 261 14.00 9.04 -1.86
CA THR A 261 14.40 9.56 -0.54
C THR A 261 14.19 8.52 0.54
N ARG A 262 13.12 7.72 0.51
CA ARG A 262 12.90 6.61 1.47
C ARG A 262 14.00 5.56 1.39
N GLY A 263 14.45 5.20 0.18
CA GLY A 263 15.60 4.32 0.00
C GLY A 263 16.90 4.91 0.54
N LEU A 264 17.16 6.20 0.28
CA LEU A 264 18.35 6.91 0.77
C LEU A 264 18.34 7.07 2.29
N LEU A 265 17.19 7.37 2.90
CA LEU A 265 17.03 7.45 4.36
C LEU A 265 17.30 6.11 5.02
N HIS A 266 16.80 5.03 4.44
CA HIS A 266 17.08 3.69 4.93
C HIS A 266 18.56 3.33 4.81
N ARG A 267 19.20 3.66 3.68
CA ARG A 267 20.65 3.49 3.49
C ARG A 267 21.45 4.31 4.51
N ALA A 268 21.07 5.57 4.71
CA ALA A 268 21.68 6.46 5.69
C ALA A 268 21.61 5.90 7.10
N LYS A 269 20.45 5.34 7.49
CA LYS A 269 20.28 4.65 8.78
C LYS A 269 21.21 3.43 8.91
N LEU A 270 21.31 2.61 7.87
CA LEU A 270 22.16 1.40 7.91
C LEU A 270 23.66 1.76 7.97
N ASP A 271 24.07 2.89 7.41
CA ASP A 271 25.47 3.34 7.36
C ASP A 271 25.84 4.35 8.44
N ASN A 272 24.88 4.78 9.28
CA ASN A 272 25.03 5.94 10.16
C ASN A 272 25.51 7.21 9.42
N ASN A 273 25.01 7.43 8.20
CA ASN A 273 25.41 8.54 7.33
C ASN A 273 24.45 9.74 7.48
N THR A 274 24.79 10.65 8.38
CA THR A 274 23.98 11.85 8.67
C THR A 274 23.88 12.81 7.48
N GLU A 275 24.89 12.90 6.61
CA GLU A 275 24.85 13.79 5.45
C GLU A 275 23.82 13.31 4.42
N LEU A 276 23.78 12.00 4.17
CA LEU A 276 22.79 11.39 3.27
C LEU A 276 21.37 11.51 3.84
N GLN A 277 21.22 11.33 5.16
CA GLN A 277 19.95 11.57 5.85
C GLN A 277 19.47 13.01 5.64
N LYS A 278 20.33 13.99 5.92
CA LYS A 278 20.00 15.42 5.77
C LYS A 278 19.60 15.77 4.33
N PHE A 279 20.31 15.23 3.34
CA PHE A 279 19.96 15.43 1.93
C PHE A 279 18.55 14.91 1.61
N ALA A 280 18.24 13.67 2.01
CA ALA A 280 16.96 13.06 1.71
C ALA A 280 15.80 13.78 2.43
N GLU A 281 15.97 14.15 3.70
CA GLU A 281 14.99 14.95 4.46
C GLU A 281 14.77 16.34 3.84
N THR A 282 15.86 16.98 3.38
CA THR A 282 15.78 18.28 2.69
C THR A 282 14.99 18.17 1.40
N LEU A 283 15.21 17.12 0.61
CA LEU A 283 14.47 16.90 -0.64
C LEU A 283 12.98 16.64 -0.39
N GLU A 284 12.61 15.83 0.61
CA GLU A 284 11.21 15.64 1.01
C GLU A 284 10.56 16.96 1.43
N LYS A 285 11.28 17.77 2.22
CA LYS A 285 10.81 19.09 2.65
C LYS A 285 10.61 20.05 1.47
N VAL A 286 11.56 20.11 0.53
CA VAL A 286 11.46 20.94 -0.68
C VAL A 286 10.22 20.59 -1.50
N CYS A 287 9.90 19.30 -1.62
CA CYS A 287 8.68 18.87 -2.31
C CYS A 287 7.42 19.45 -1.67
N ILE A 288 7.29 19.32 -0.35
CA ILE A 288 6.15 19.83 0.43
C ILE A 288 6.08 21.35 0.35
N ASP A 289 7.20 22.04 0.65
CA ASP A 289 7.26 23.51 0.65
C ASP A 289 6.95 24.08 -0.75
N THR A 290 7.38 23.42 -1.82
CA THR A 290 7.07 23.84 -3.19
C THR A 290 5.56 23.78 -3.46
N ILE A 291 4.90 22.69 -3.05
CA ILE A 291 3.44 22.57 -3.16
C ILE A 291 2.74 23.61 -2.30
N GLU A 292 3.15 23.76 -1.04
CA GLU A 292 2.57 24.71 -0.09
C GLU A 292 2.75 26.17 -0.55
N SER A 293 3.80 26.48 -1.30
CA SER A 293 4.02 27.80 -1.92
C SER A 293 3.11 28.08 -3.14
N GLY A 294 2.32 27.09 -3.58
CA GLY A 294 1.36 27.21 -4.68
C GLY A 294 1.85 26.67 -6.03
N SER A 295 3.09 26.19 -6.13
CA SER A 295 3.60 25.51 -7.32
C SER A 295 3.24 24.04 -7.27
N MET A 296 2.39 23.55 -8.17
CA MET A 296 1.91 22.16 -8.13
C MET A 296 1.48 21.63 -9.50
N THR A 297 1.31 20.31 -9.60
CA THR A 297 0.77 19.64 -10.79
C THR A 297 -0.76 19.66 -10.81
N LYS A 298 -1.33 19.33 -11.97
CA LYS A 298 -2.76 19.45 -12.28
C LYS A 298 -3.65 18.65 -11.35
N ASP A 299 -3.22 17.46 -10.94
CA ASP A 299 -3.94 16.62 -9.98
C ASP A 299 -4.16 17.35 -8.65
N LEU A 300 -3.14 18.05 -8.14
CA LEU A 300 -3.23 18.81 -6.89
C LEU A 300 -4.06 20.08 -7.04
N ALA A 301 -3.92 20.78 -8.16
CA ALA A 301 -4.76 21.94 -8.47
C ALA A 301 -6.25 21.55 -8.57
N ILE A 302 -6.56 20.36 -9.08
CA ILE A 302 -7.92 19.80 -9.11
C ILE A 302 -8.46 19.59 -7.69
N CYS A 303 -7.64 19.13 -6.74
CA CYS A 303 -8.05 18.99 -5.33
C CYS A 303 -8.47 20.34 -4.73
N ILE A 304 -7.80 21.44 -5.10
CA ILE A 304 -8.07 22.78 -4.55
C ILE A 304 -9.30 23.42 -5.22
N LYS A 305 -9.35 23.41 -6.56
CA LYS A 305 -10.32 24.21 -7.32
C LYS A 305 -11.50 23.40 -7.84
N GLY A 306 -11.42 22.07 -7.84
CA GLY A 306 -12.36 21.19 -8.52
C GLY A 306 -12.11 21.12 -10.02
N MET A 307 -12.38 19.95 -10.61
CA MET A 307 -11.99 19.61 -11.98
C MET A 307 -12.44 20.61 -13.05
N ASN A 308 -13.62 21.21 -12.87
CA ASN A 308 -14.21 22.15 -13.83
C ASN A 308 -13.63 23.57 -13.76
N ASN A 309 -12.93 23.93 -12.69
CA ASN A 309 -12.45 25.30 -12.45
C ASN A 309 -10.94 25.46 -12.64
N VAL A 310 -10.19 24.37 -12.82
CA VAL A 310 -8.74 24.41 -13.02
C VAL A 310 -8.39 24.99 -14.39
N LYS A 311 -7.59 26.04 -14.39
CA LYS A 311 -7.01 26.67 -15.58
C LYS A 311 -5.55 26.28 -15.74
N ARG A 312 -4.98 26.44 -16.94
CA ARG A 312 -3.55 26.14 -17.20
C ARG A 312 -2.59 26.92 -16.30
N SER A 313 -2.94 28.14 -15.91
CA SER A 313 -2.18 28.97 -14.97
C SER A 313 -2.15 28.44 -13.53
N ASP A 314 -3.00 27.46 -13.19
CA ASP A 314 -3.15 26.94 -11.83
C ASP A 314 -2.22 25.77 -11.52
N TYR A 315 -1.53 25.24 -12.54
CA TYR A 315 -0.63 24.10 -12.39
C TYR A 315 0.55 24.21 -13.35
N MET A 316 1.56 23.39 -13.09
CA MET A 316 2.78 23.27 -13.90
C MET A 316 2.74 22.00 -14.75
N GLU A 317 3.34 22.07 -15.93
CA GLU A 317 3.68 20.88 -16.72
C GLU A 317 4.68 19.99 -15.92
N THR A 318 4.73 18.70 -16.24
CA THR A 318 5.58 17.70 -15.54
C THR A 318 7.04 18.14 -15.40
N PHE A 319 7.69 18.56 -16.49
CA PHE A 319 9.09 18.97 -16.49
C PHE A 319 9.28 20.35 -15.86
N GLU A 320 8.37 21.30 -16.10
CA GLU A 320 8.39 22.60 -15.43
C GLU A 320 8.35 22.45 -13.89
N PHE A 321 7.53 21.53 -13.39
CA PHE A 321 7.45 21.26 -11.96
C PHE A 321 8.73 20.59 -11.43
N MET A 322 9.32 19.65 -12.18
CA MET A 322 10.59 19.03 -11.80
C MET A 322 11.75 20.04 -11.76
N ASP A 323 11.82 20.96 -12.73
CA ASP A 323 12.82 22.03 -12.74
C ASP A 323 12.65 22.97 -11.53
N LYS A 324 11.40 23.31 -11.20
CA LYS A 324 11.08 24.10 -10.01
C LYS A 324 11.56 23.44 -8.71
N LEU A 325 11.36 22.12 -8.58
CA LEU A 325 11.85 21.34 -7.44
C LEU A 325 13.38 21.34 -7.39
N ALA A 326 14.05 21.16 -8.54
CA ALA A 326 15.51 21.19 -8.62
C ALA A 326 16.09 22.55 -8.21
N ASP A 327 15.49 23.65 -8.65
CA ASP A 327 15.91 25.01 -8.28
C ASP A 327 15.69 25.30 -6.80
N ASN A 328 14.57 24.85 -6.23
CA ASN A 328 14.31 24.99 -4.80
C ASN A 328 15.26 24.13 -3.97
N LEU A 329 15.62 22.93 -4.44
CA LEU A 329 16.61 22.07 -3.80
C LEU A 329 18.00 22.71 -3.79
N LYS A 330 18.46 23.27 -4.93
CA LYS A 330 19.75 23.99 -4.99
C LYS A 330 19.83 25.11 -3.97
N LYS A 331 18.74 25.88 -3.79
CA LYS A 331 18.66 26.95 -2.79
C LYS A 331 18.67 26.42 -1.36
N ALA A 332 18.03 25.28 -1.10
CA ALA A 332 17.97 24.68 0.22
C ALA A 332 19.29 24.00 0.65
N LEU A 333 20.13 23.62 -0.32
CA LEU A 333 21.44 23.00 -0.08
C LEU A 333 22.62 23.98 -0.06
N ALA A 334 22.41 25.23 -0.49
CA ALA A 334 23.42 26.30 -0.49
C ALA A 334 23.66 26.86 0.92
#